data_AF-A0A538U1G8-F1
#
_entry.id   AF-A0A538U1G8-F1
#
_cell.length_a   1.000
_cell.length_b   1.000
_cell.length_c   1.000
_cell.angle_alpha   90.00
_cell.angle_beta   90.00
_cell.angle_gamma   90.00
#
_symmetry.space_group_name_H-M   'P 1'
#
loop_
_entity.id
_entity.type
_entity.pdbx_description
1 polymer ?
#
loop_
_entity_poly.entity_id
_entity_poly.type
_entity_poly.pdbx_seq_one_letter_code
_entity_poly.pdbx_strand_id
1 'polypeptide(L)'
;MAKITGDIALTAIDRGATGDSVSGVAAFTTEDSARWKVVMDRVQTKDIPFNPRFGGVIMGLFYHGASGVHTPLVPTIQSSLALWAYAHLYKNDQLVTDDAMVHIMLLSRTRRTSDWALDCWDCSGRPIEELQLQVTAPANTPTFPARGGFLFVNWEKTGGKAETLRAR
;
A
#
# COMPACT_ATOMS: atom_id res chain seq x y z
N MET A 1 -12.73 -9.08 -15.21
CA MET A 1 -11.57 -8.52 -14.51
C MET A 1 -10.47 -9.54 -14.51
N ALA A 2 -9.24 -9.08 -14.61
CA ALA A 2 -8.11 -9.98 -14.59
C ALA A 2 -7.78 -10.45 -13.19
N LYS A 3 -7.47 -11.74 -13.08
CA LYS A 3 -7.16 -12.39 -11.82
C LYS A 3 -5.68 -12.17 -11.52
N ILE A 4 -5.37 -11.17 -10.70
CA ILE A 4 -4.07 -11.09 -10.05
C ILE A 4 -4.11 -12.08 -8.88
N THR A 5 -3.14 -12.98 -8.83
CA THR A 5 -2.95 -13.89 -7.69
C THR A 5 -1.63 -13.56 -7.02
N GLY A 6 -1.61 -13.61 -5.71
CA GLY A 6 -0.42 -13.29 -4.95
C GLY A 6 -0.70 -13.11 -3.48
N ASP A 7 0.38 -13.03 -2.73
CA ASP A 7 0.37 -12.89 -1.28
C ASP A 7 1.27 -11.72 -0.87
N ILE A 8 0.95 -11.14 0.27
CA ILE A 8 1.78 -10.15 0.94
C ILE A 8 1.95 -10.53 2.40
N ALA A 9 3.18 -10.49 2.87
CA ALA A 9 3.52 -10.69 4.27
C ALA A 9 4.51 -9.60 4.67
N LEU A 10 4.17 -8.81 5.68
CA LEU A 10 5.04 -7.75 6.18
C LEU A 10 4.92 -7.59 7.69
N THR A 11 5.99 -7.10 8.29
CA THR A 11 6.04 -6.53 9.63
C THR A 11 6.32 -5.04 9.47
N ALA A 12 5.44 -4.20 10.01
CA ALA A 12 5.65 -2.77 10.12
C ALA A 12 5.68 -2.40 11.60
N ILE A 13 6.65 -1.57 11.99
CA ILE A 13 6.81 -1.08 13.36
C ILE A 13 6.70 0.43 13.29
N ASP A 14 5.74 0.98 14.03
CA ASP A 14 5.60 2.41 14.30
C ASP A 14 6.26 2.73 15.65
N ARG A 15 7.33 3.54 15.62
CA ARG A 15 8.01 4.08 16.81
C ARG A 15 8.18 5.59 16.68
N GLY A 16 7.38 6.25 15.85
CA GLY A 16 7.47 7.66 15.53
C GLY A 16 8.63 8.02 14.59
N ALA A 17 8.79 9.33 14.36
CA ALA A 17 9.51 9.94 13.22
C ALA A 17 10.91 9.40 12.84
N THR A 18 11.61 8.68 13.73
CA THR A 18 12.95 8.12 13.47
C THR A 18 13.08 6.63 13.81
N GLY A 19 12.05 6.01 14.38
CA GLY A 19 12.08 4.63 14.85
C GLY A 19 11.30 3.63 13.99
N ASP A 20 10.60 4.12 12.97
CA ASP A 20 9.79 3.31 12.09
C ASP A 20 10.63 2.32 11.29
N SER A 21 10.09 1.12 11.09
CA SER A 21 10.75 0.10 10.27
C SER A 21 9.75 -0.81 9.59
N VAL A 22 10.20 -1.43 8.50
CA VAL A 22 9.41 -2.39 7.75
C VAL A 22 10.31 -3.50 7.23
N SER A 23 9.80 -4.72 7.26
CA SER A 23 10.36 -5.85 6.54
C SER A 23 9.21 -6.66 5.96
N GLY A 24 9.23 -6.93 4.67
CA GLY A 24 8.16 -7.72 4.07
C GLY A 24 8.36 -8.05 2.61
N VAL A 25 7.53 -8.98 2.12
CA VAL A 25 7.52 -9.41 0.73
C VAL A 25 6.10 -9.38 0.21
N ALA A 26 5.91 -8.78 -0.96
CA ALA A 26 4.74 -9.00 -1.80
C ALA A 26 5.16 -9.75 -3.06
N ALA A 27 4.45 -10.82 -3.40
CA ALA A 27 4.68 -11.58 -4.61
C ALA A 27 3.37 -11.80 -5.35
N PHE A 28 3.32 -11.46 -6.63
CA PHE A 28 2.10 -11.57 -7.43
C PHE A 28 2.39 -11.84 -8.91
N THR A 29 1.41 -12.42 -9.60
CA THR A 29 1.47 -12.68 -11.05
C THR A 29 0.46 -11.80 -11.76
N THR A 30 0.90 -11.07 -12.78
CA THR A 30 0.06 -10.21 -13.62
C THR A 30 -0.52 -10.98 -14.81
N GLU A 31 -1.49 -10.39 -15.51
CA GLU A 31 -2.16 -10.98 -16.69
C GLU A 31 -1.22 -11.47 -17.78
N ASP A 32 -0.13 -10.73 -18.00
CA ASP A 32 0.92 -11.06 -18.96
C ASP A 32 1.86 -12.18 -18.46
N SER A 33 1.46 -12.87 -17.38
CA SER A 33 2.22 -13.93 -16.69
C SER A 33 3.56 -13.48 -16.11
N ALA A 34 3.83 -12.17 -16.05
CA ALA A 34 5.00 -11.67 -15.36
C ALA A 34 4.87 -11.88 -13.85
N ARG A 35 5.91 -12.47 -13.25
CA ARG A 35 6.02 -12.63 -11.80
C ARG A 35 6.72 -11.43 -11.20
N TRP A 36 6.07 -10.74 -10.30
CA TRP A 36 6.63 -9.60 -9.58
C TRP A 36 6.90 -9.97 -8.13
N LYS A 37 8.05 -9.53 -7.63
CA LYS A 37 8.41 -9.66 -6.22
C LYS A 37 8.92 -8.31 -5.71
N VAL A 38 8.32 -7.84 -4.63
CA VAL A 38 8.64 -6.58 -3.95
C VAL A 38 9.19 -6.94 -2.57
N VAL A 39 10.47 -6.69 -2.33
CA VAL A 39 11.11 -6.95 -1.03
C VAL A 39 11.33 -5.62 -0.33
N MET A 40 10.52 -5.33 0.68
CA MET A 40 10.57 -4.10 1.47
C MET A 40 11.51 -4.28 2.65
N ASP A 41 12.43 -3.33 2.85
CA ASP A 41 13.50 -3.43 3.84
C ASP A 41 13.72 -2.14 4.66
N ARG A 42 13.17 -1.01 4.23
CA ARG A 42 13.32 0.28 4.91
C ARG A 42 12.14 1.21 4.62
N VAL A 43 11.84 2.10 5.56
CA VAL A 43 10.76 3.08 5.45
C VAL A 43 11.19 4.34 4.70
N GLN A 44 10.24 5.02 4.06
CA GLN A 44 10.43 6.37 3.54
C GLN A 44 10.04 7.39 4.61
N THR A 45 11.00 7.84 5.42
CA THR A 45 10.74 8.73 6.56
C THR A 45 10.58 10.21 6.18
N LYS A 46 11.11 10.62 5.03
CA LYS A 46 11.07 12.01 4.58
C LYS A 46 9.70 12.35 4.02
N ASP A 47 9.02 13.30 4.67
CA ASP A 47 7.77 13.87 4.17
C ASP A 47 7.94 14.44 2.76
N ILE A 48 6.90 14.30 1.95
CA ILE A 48 6.77 15.02 0.69
C ILE A 48 5.83 16.21 0.92
N PRO A 49 6.06 17.36 0.25
CA PRO A 49 5.18 18.51 0.39
C PRO A 49 3.70 18.11 0.19
N PHE A 50 2.83 18.60 1.07
CA PHE A 50 1.37 18.36 1.07
C PHE A 50 0.88 16.94 1.43
N ASN A 51 1.77 15.93 1.53
CA ASN A 51 1.44 14.57 1.97
C ASN A 51 2.47 14.10 3.02
N PRO A 52 2.29 14.46 4.31
CA PRO A 52 3.16 13.94 5.35
C PRO A 52 3.11 12.41 5.37
N ARG A 53 4.28 11.79 5.47
CA ARG A 53 4.47 10.33 5.56
C ARG A 53 4.52 9.86 7.02
N PHE A 54 4.60 10.81 7.96
CA PHE A 54 4.47 10.58 9.40
C PHE A 54 5.48 9.55 9.96
N GLY A 55 6.71 9.52 9.43
CA GLY A 55 7.73 8.53 9.81
C GLY A 55 7.75 7.29 8.91
N GLY A 56 6.71 7.07 8.10
CA GLY A 56 6.66 6.02 7.10
C GLY A 56 5.73 4.87 7.47
N VAL A 57 5.31 4.74 8.73
CA VAL A 57 4.25 3.82 9.17
C VAL A 57 3.17 4.61 9.90
N ILE A 58 1.91 4.31 9.59
CA ILE A 58 0.78 4.89 10.29
C ILE A 58 -0.27 3.84 10.57
N MET A 59 -0.73 3.79 11.81
CA MET A 59 -1.78 2.90 12.27
C MET A 59 -3.04 3.70 12.64
N GLY A 60 -4.21 3.24 12.19
CA GLY A 60 -5.51 3.71 12.72
C GLY A 60 -5.86 5.17 12.39
N LEU A 61 -5.84 5.56 11.12
CA LEU A 61 -6.25 6.90 10.66
C LEU A 61 -7.53 6.88 9.82
N PHE A 62 -8.28 7.99 9.88
CA PHE A 62 -9.33 8.28 8.91
C PHE A 62 -8.77 9.17 7.79
N TYR A 63 -9.00 8.78 6.54
CA TYR A 63 -8.63 9.57 5.34
C TYR A 63 -9.88 10.00 4.57
N HIS A 64 -9.75 11.07 3.77
CA HIS A 64 -10.74 11.55 2.79
C HIS A 64 -12.10 11.95 3.37
N GLY A 65 -13.03 12.34 2.49
CA GLY A 65 -14.39 12.77 2.83
C GLY A 65 -14.43 13.85 3.91
N ALA A 66 -15.09 13.53 5.03
CA ALA A 66 -15.34 14.44 6.16
C ALA A 66 -14.09 14.81 6.99
N SER A 67 -12.95 14.15 6.76
CA SER A 67 -11.67 14.48 7.42
C SER A 67 -11.02 15.77 6.90
N GLY A 68 -11.47 16.30 5.75
CA GLY A 68 -10.91 17.48 5.11
C GLY A 68 -9.59 17.25 4.35
N VAL A 69 -9.00 16.05 4.43
CA VAL A 69 -7.81 15.67 3.65
C VAL A 69 -8.26 15.20 2.26
N HIS A 70 -7.97 16.00 1.22
CA HIS A 70 -8.32 15.69 -0.19
C HIS A 70 -9.84 15.55 -0.43
N THR A 71 -10.61 16.61 -0.16
CA THR A 71 -12.07 16.78 -0.40
C THR A 71 -12.59 16.22 -1.75
N PRO A 72 -13.92 16.19 -1.97
CA PRO A 72 -14.92 15.17 -1.66
C PRO A 72 -15.00 14.02 -2.69
N LEU A 73 -14.01 13.86 -3.57
CA LEU A 73 -14.08 12.86 -4.65
C LEU A 73 -13.95 11.41 -4.15
N VAL A 74 -13.44 11.21 -2.93
CA VAL A 74 -13.13 9.90 -2.35
C VAL A 74 -13.85 9.76 -1.00
N PRO A 75 -14.48 8.61 -0.71
CA PRO A 75 -15.19 8.40 0.55
C PRO A 75 -14.31 8.53 1.78
N THR A 76 -14.90 8.91 2.92
CA THR A 76 -14.25 8.74 4.22
C THR A 76 -13.91 7.26 4.42
N ILE A 77 -12.66 6.94 4.71
CA ILE A 77 -12.17 5.57 4.91
C ILE A 77 -11.42 5.44 6.23
N GLN A 78 -11.51 4.26 6.84
CA GLN A 78 -10.63 3.89 7.96
C GLN A 78 -9.43 3.10 7.42
N SER A 79 -8.23 3.54 7.77
CA SER A 79 -6.97 2.85 7.46
C SER A 79 -6.43 2.18 8.72
N SER A 80 -6.25 0.86 8.66
CA SER A 80 -5.55 0.11 9.71
C SER A 80 -4.04 0.26 9.59
N LEU A 81 -3.53 0.35 8.35
CA LEU A 81 -2.12 0.54 8.02
C LEU A 81 -2.01 1.47 6.82
N ALA A 82 -1.21 2.52 6.93
CA ALA A 82 -0.59 3.19 5.79
C ALA A 82 0.94 3.10 5.93
N LEU A 83 1.62 2.71 4.86
CA LEU A 83 3.06 2.46 4.87
C LEU A 83 3.69 3.07 3.63
N TRP A 84 4.84 3.72 3.81
CA TRP A 84 5.75 4.13 2.75
C TRP A 84 7.09 3.45 2.94
N ALA A 85 7.51 2.67 1.96
CA ALA A 85 8.74 1.87 2.03
C ALA A 85 9.59 2.02 0.78
N TYR A 86 10.89 1.80 0.90
CA TYR A 86 11.70 1.44 -0.25
C TYR A 86 11.70 -0.08 -0.40
N ALA A 87 11.92 -0.56 -1.62
CA ALA A 87 11.97 -1.97 -1.91
C ALA A 87 12.90 -2.33 -3.07
N HIS A 88 13.39 -3.56 -3.02
CA HIS A 88 13.96 -4.25 -4.16
C HIS A 88 12.83 -4.83 -5.01
N LEU A 89 12.76 -4.42 -6.27
CA LEU A 89 11.76 -4.88 -7.22
C LEU A 89 12.36 -5.89 -8.18
N TYR A 90 11.71 -7.04 -8.31
CA TYR A 90 12.08 -8.07 -9.27
C TYR A 90 10.93 -8.34 -10.24
N LYS A 91 11.28 -8.61 -11.50
CA LYS A 91 10.40 -9.14 -12.54
C LYS A 91 10.99 -10.45 -13.05
N ASN A 92 10.24 -11.54 -12.98
CA ASN A 92 10.68 -12.88 -13.38
C ASN A 92 12.04 -13.24 -12.78
N ASP A 93 12.19 -12.99 -11.48
CA ASP A 93 13.39 -13.25 -10.68
C ASP A 93 14.62 -12.38 -11.04
N GLN A 94 14.49 -11.45 -12.00
CA GLN A 94 15.51 -10.46 -12.35
C GLN A 94 15.26 -9.14 -11.62
N LEU A 95 16.33 -8.57 -11.06
CA LEU A 95 16.27 -7.26 -10.40
C LEU A 95 15.94 -6.16 -11.42
N VAL A 96 14.94 -5.36 -11.10
CA VAL A 96 14.53 -4.16 -11.86
C VAL A 96 15.15 -2.92 -11.23
N THR A 97 15.07 -2.78 -9.90
CA THR A 97 15.66 -1.66 -9.14
C THR A 97 15.74 -2.02 -7.65
N ASP A 98 16.70 -1.43 -6.94
CA ASP A 98 16.88 -1.54 -5.48
C ASP A 98 16.22 -0.39 -4.69
N ASP A 99 15.62 0.57 -5.39
CA ASP A 99 15.09 1.81 -4.80
C ASP A 99 13.60 2.05 -5.15
N ALA A 100 12.84 0.99 -5.47
CA ALA A 100 11.43 1.14 -5.77
C ALA A 100 10.70 1.81 -4.60
N MET A 101 9.89 2.83 -4.90
CA MET A 101 9.08 3.51 -3.91
C MET A 101 7.76 2.79 -3.77
N VAL A 102 7.44 2.34 -2.56
CA VAL A 102 6.25 1.56 -2.23
C VAL A 102 5.31 2.38 -1.36
N HIS A 103 4.02 2.32 -1.67
CA HIS A 103 2.95 2.77 -0.79
C HIS A 103 1.94 1.64 -0.60
N ILE A 104 1.62 1.32 0.66
CA ILE A 104 0.64 0.31 1.03
C ILE A 104 -0.44 0.94 1.90
N MET A 105 -1.69 0.60 1.63
CA MET A 105 -2.82 0.92 2.49
C MET A 105 -3.70 -0.30 2.73
N LEU A 106 -4.07 -0.56 3.99
CA LEU A 106 -5.08 -1.54 4.38
C LEU A 106 -6.31 -0.79 4.92
N LEU A 107 -7.40 -0.83 4.15
CA LEU A 107 -8.52 0.08 4.25
C LEU A 107 -9.86 -0.63 4.48
N SER A 108 -10.80 0.09 5.09
CA SER A 108 -12.23 -0.24 5.07
C SER A 108 -12.74 -0.39 3.64
N ARG A 109 -13.59 -1.39 3.37
CA ARG A 109 -14.19 -1.62 2.05
C ARG A 109 -14.92 -0.40 1.52
N THR A 110 -14.53 0.07 0.34
CA THR A 110 -15.12 1.21 -0.39
C THR A 110 -15.96 0.77 -1.59
N ARG A 111 -15.68 -0.41 -2.14
CA ARG A 111 -16.28 -0.90 -3.39
C ARG A 111 -17.29 -2.01 -3.17
N ARG A 112 -18.28 -2.10 -4.07
CA ARG A 112 -19.13 -3.30 -4.18
C ARG A 112 -18.36 -4.45 -4.81
N THR A 113 -18.63 -5.67 -4.37
CA THR A 113 -18.00 -6.88 -4.92
C THR A 113 -18.57 -7.28 -6.28
N SER A 114 -19.73 -6.73 -6.68
CA SER A 114 -20.42 -7.05 -7.93
C SER A 114 -19.81 -6.37 -9.15
N ASP A 115 -19.52 -5.07 -9.02
CA ASP A 115 -19.13 -4.20 -10.14
C ASP A 115 -17.96 -3.27 -9.79
N TRP A 116 -17.42 -3.35 -8.57
CA TRP A 116 -16.26 -2.61 -8.10
C TRP A 116 -16.42 -1.09 -8.09
N ALA A 117 -17.65 -0.60 -8.24
CA ALA A 117 -17.94 0.81 -8.10
C ALA A 117 -17.90 1.22 -6.61
N LEU A 118 -17.61 2.49 -6.36
CA LEU A 118 -17.71 3.09 -5.03
C LEU A 118 -19.16 2.97 -4.52
N ASP A 119 -19.29 2.65 -3.25
CA ASP A 119 -20.56 2.21 -2.66
C ASP A 119 -21.02 3.06 -1.47
N CYS A 120 -20.20 4.00 -1.03
CA CYS A 120 -20.47 4.81 0.14
C CYS A 120 -19.78 6.16 0.02
N TRP A 121 -20.33 7.14 0.74
CA TRP A 121 -19.68 8.41 1.04
C TRP A 121 -18.81 8.31 2.30
N ASP A 122 -19.30 7.58 3.30
CA ASP A 122 -18.56 7.21 4.49
C ASP A 122 -18.51 5.69 4.57
N CYS A 123 -17.32 5.15 4.36
CA CYS A 123 -17.03 3.73 4.38
C CYS A 123 -16.29 3.33 5.66
N SER A 124 -16.04 4.27 6.58
CA SER A 124 -15.16 4.07 7.72
C SER A 124 -15.65 2.99 8.70
N GLY A 125 -16.97 2.79 8.81
CA GLY A 125 -17.56 1.72 9.62
C GLY A 125 -17.58 0.33 8.96
N ARG A 126 -17.07 0.18 7.72
CA ARG A 126 -17.07 -1.10 6.99
C ARG A 126 -15.86 -1.96 7.38
N PRO A 127 -15.92 -3.30 7.15
CA PRO A 127 -14.79 -4.19 7.39
C PRO A 127 -13.52 -3.72 6.66
N ILE A 128 -12.37 -3.87 7.34
CA ILE A 128 -11.05 -3.55 6.80
C ILE A 128 -10.56 -4.76 5.99
N GLU A 129 -10.62 -4.65 4.67
CA GLU A 129 -10.35 -5.78 3.74
C GLU A 129 -9.84 -5.35 2.37
N GLU A 130 -9.72 -4.04 2.10
CA GLU A 130 -9.14 -3.52 0.86
C GLU A 130 -7.66 -3.20 1.06
N LEU A 131 -6.79 -4.03 0.49
CA LEU A 131 -5.36 -3.77 0.44
C LEU A 131 -4.97 -3.20 -0.91
N GLN A 132 -4.32 -2.04 -0.87
CA GLN A 132 -3.75 -1.37 -2.03
C GLN A 132 -2.24 -1.38 -1.92
N LEU A 133 -1.57 -1.83 -2.97
CA LEU A 133 -0.13 -1.76 -3.15
C LEU A 133 0.17 -0.92 -4.38
N GLN A 134 0.87 0.19 -4.20
CA GLN A 134 1.43 0.99 -5.27
C GLN A 134 2.95 0.88 -5.24
N VAL A 135 3.56 0.62 -6.40
CA VAL A 135 5.01 0.61 -6.57
C VAL A 135 5.37 1.52 -7.74
N THR A 136 6.22 2.51 -7.49
CA THR A 136 6.68 3.47 -8.49
C THR A 136 8.20 3.51 -8.55
N ALA A 137 8.74 3.90 -9.71
CA ALA A 137 10.15 4.19 -9.84
C ALA A 137 10.54 5.41 -8.97
N PRO A 138 11.80 5.52 -8.51
CA PRO A 138 12.31 6.75 -7.94
C PRO A 138 12.10 7.95 -8.85
N ALA A 139 12.01 9.15 -8.27
CA ALA A 139 12.00 10.38 -9.05
C ALA A 139 13.22 10.44 -9.99
N ASN A 140 12.99 10.94 -11.21
CA ASN A 140 14.02 11.10 -12.26
C ASN A 140 14.68 9.79 -12.74
N THR A 141 14.02 8.64 -12.57
CA THR A 141 14.48 7.36 -13.13
C THR A 141 13.49 6.84 -14.19
N PRO A 142 13.92 5.93 -15.09
CA PRO A 142 13.01 5.29 -16.02
C PRO A 142 11.85 4.58 -15.32
N THR A 143 10.69 4.57 -15.97
CA THR A 143 9.53 3.81 -15.50
C THR A 143 9.76 2.31 -15.58
N PHE A 144 8.93 1.54 -14.87
CA PHE A 144 9.07 0.09 -14.87
C PHE A 144 8.66 -0.52 -16.22
N PRO A 145 9.20 -1.69 -16.57
CA PRO A 145 8.75 -2.49 -17.71
C PRO A 145 7.41 -3.18 -17.40
N ALA A 146 6.40 -2.37 -17.08
CA ALA A 146 5.03 -2.74 -16.75
C ALA A 146 4.06 -1.85 -17.55
N ARG A 147 2.83 -2.32 -17.78
CA ARG A 147 1.79 -1.47 -18.40
C ARG A 147 1.55 -0.23 -17.54
N GLY A 148 1.64 0.96 -18.14
CA GLY A 148 1.50 2.23 -17.43
C GLY A 148 2.77 2.72 -16.71
N GLY A 149 3.85 1.92 -16.65
CA GLY A 149 5.13 2.34 -16.07
C GLY A 149 5.24 2.24 -14.54
N PHE A 150 4.20 1.73 -13.87
CA PHE A 150 4.16 1.50 -12.42
C PHE A 150 3.33 0.24 -12.12
N LEU A 151 3.33 -0.22 -10.87
CA LEU A 151 2.49 -1.33 -10.41
C LEU A 151 1.44 -0.79 -9.45
N PHE A 152 0.17 -1.18 -9.68
CA PHE A 152 -0.92 -0.91 -8.75
C PHE A 152 -1.76 -2.17 -8.61
N VAL A 153 -1.77 -2.73 -7.41
CA VAL A 153 -2.43 -3.99 -7.11
C VAL A 153 -3.47 -3.76 -6.03
N ASN A 154 -4.71 -4.15 -6.33
CA ASN A 154 -5.79 -4.24 -5.36
C ASN A 154 -6.12 -5.72 -5.17
N TRP A 155 -6.06 -6.19 -3.93
CA TRP A 155 -6.49 -7.55 -3.62
C TRP A 155 -7.99 -7.59 -3.39
N GLU A 156 -8.66 -8.61 -3.95
CA GLU A 156 -10.11 -8.79 -3.82
C GLU A 156 -10.53 -9.19 -2.39
N LYS A 157 -9.65 -9.90 -1.68
CA LYS A 157 -9.85 -10.30 -0.28
C LYS A 157 -8.52 -10.21 0.44
N THR A 158 -8.46 -9.39 1.48
CA THR A 158 -7.31 -9.35 2.37
C THR A 158 -7.70 -9.58 3.81
N GLY A 159 -6.79 -10.23 4.54
CA GLY A 159 -6.88 -10.44 5.97
C GLY A 159 -5.52 -10.12 6.57
N GLY A 160 -5.51 -9.38 7.67
CA GLY A 160 -4.30 -9.03 8.39
C GLY A 160 -4.54 -9.14 9.88
N LYS A 161 -3.53 -9.58 10.64
CA LYS A 161 -3.52 -9.47 12.09
C LYS A 161 -2.63 -8.29 12.45
N ALA A 162 -3.23 -7.23 12.99
CA ALA A 162 -2.47 -6.19 13.66
C ALA A 162 -2.17 -6.67 15.08
N GLU A 163 -0.90 -6.87 15.40
CA GLU A 163 -0.47 -7.17 16.77
C GLU A 163 0.24 -5.95 17.34
N THR A 164 -0.33 -5.36 18.38
CA THR A 164 0.34 -4.30 19.13
C THR A 164 1.34 -4.93 20.08
N LEU A 165 2.63 -4.82 19.77
CA LEU A 165 3.68 -5.14 20.73
C LEU A 165 3.67 -4.09 21.84
N ARG A 166 3.07 -4.43 23.00
CA ARG A 166 3.22 -3.61 24.20
C ARG A 166 4.67 -3.73 24.69
N ALA A 167 5.39 -2.61 24.71
CA ALA A 167 6.66 -2.54 25.42
C ALA A 167 6.42 -2.89 26.90
N ARG A 168 7.26 -3.77 27.45
CA ARG A 168 7.35 -4.00 28.90
C ARG A 168 8.09 -2.85 29.55
#